data_AF-A0A957VP44-F1
#
_entry.id   AF-A0A957VP44-F1
#
_cell.length_a   1.000
_cell.length_b   1.000
_cell.length_c   1.000
_cell.angle_alpha   90.00
_cell.angle_beta   90.00
_cell.angle_gamma   90.00
#
_symmetry.space_group_name_H-M   'P 1'
#
loop_
_entity.id
_entity.type
_entity.pdbx_description
1 polymer ?
#
loop_
_entity_poly.entity_id
_entity_poly.type
_entity_poly.pdbx_seq_one_letter_code
_entity_poly.pdbx_strand_id
1 'polypeptide(L)'
;LFTTISQSNRAWTQDLWFKTTQQNAGLAHRQTNTKRLFLENGNVCAQVEVVVANANQADKICSSGVNYADDDWHHLSHTADNGVHRLYVDGALAAQSGKVAFAGCSADTCANFTLGQDSAYFAGAMDAARFFDRALSRAEVADAFDAAVAIYDLDEPAGAGTFVNATDNGFDATCSGDSCPTMGVPGVAYTAARFDGVDDFMQVDPAQREVARFSYDFESGVPPAWNIQTTGSVTREGQPTKFLGLFENNTVKLNLQNLPVHDTVEVQFDLYLRGVWTGNNPVDGPDTWAWGVDGQDILRTNFSTQTNMNGAYQF
;
A
#
# COMPACT_ATOMS: atom_id res chain seq x y z
N LEU A 1 -32.59 -11.52 12.55
CA LEU A 1 -31.47 -11.80 13.46
C LEU A 1 -30.20 -11.89 12.62
N PHE A 2 -29.35 -10.87 12.66
CA PHE A 2 -28.04 -10.93 12.04
C PHE A 2 -27.11 -11.62 13.04
N THR A 3 -26.76 -12.87 12.75
CA THR A 3 -25.70 -13.58 13.49
C THR A 3 -24.39 -12.91 13.13
N THR A 4 -23.69 -12.41 14.14
CA THR A 4 -22.29 -11.99 14.03
C THR A 4 -21.50 -13.17 13.51
N ILE A 5 -20.97 -13.06 12.28
CA ILE A 5 -20.01 -14.02 11.75
C ILE A 5 -18.77 -13.91 12.64
N SER A 6 -18.54 -14.94 13.47
CA SER A 6 -17.30 -15.12 14.20
C SER A 6 -16.12 -14.86 13.26
N GLN A 7 -15.17 -14.01 13.68
CA GLN A 7 -13.96 -13.65 12.92
C GLN A 7 -13.07 -14.86 12.53
N SER A 8 -13.40 -16.06 13.03
CA SER A 8 -12.60 -17.28 12.93
C SER A 8 -12.69 -18.05 11.61
N ASN A 9 -13.08 -17.44 10.48
CA ASN A 9 -13.13 -18.11 9.16
C ASN A 9 -13.28 -17.13 7.96
N ARG A 10 -12.79 -15.88 8.06
CA ARG A 10 -12.81 -14.98 6.89
C ARG A 10 -11.87 -15.51 5.81
N ALA A 11 -12.31 -15.42 4.55
CA ALA A 11 -11.53 -15.86 3.41
C ALA A 11 -10.34 -14.93 3.15
N TRP A 12 -9.29 -15.41 2.49
CA TRP A 12 -8.11 -14.61 2.12
C TRP A 12 -7.26 -15.33 1.06
N THR A 13 -6.34 -14.58 0.42
CA THR A 13 -5.33 -15.12 -0.50
C THR A 13 -3.98 -14.40 -0.35
N GLN A 14 -2.88 -15.14 -0.45
CA GLN A 14 -1.52 -14.65 -0.65
C GLN A 14 -1.03 -15.16 -2.01
N ASP A 15 -0.48 -14.29 -2.85
CA ASP A 15 -0.11 -14.60 -4.23
C ASP A 15 1.24 -13.95 -4.56
N LEU A 16 2.17 -14.67 -5.19
CA LEU A 16 3.47 -14.11 -5.60
C LEU A 16 4.14 -14.95 -6.68
N TRP A 17 5.14 -14.39 -7.34
CA TRP A 17 6.10 -15.14 -8.14
C TRP A 17 7.44 -15.25 -7.42
N PHE A 18 8.10 -16.39 -7.55
CA PHE A 18 9.45 -16.60 -7.02
C PHE A 18 10.34 -17.41 -7.97
N LYS A 19 11.65 -17.24 -7.84
CA LYS A 19 12.69 -18.03 -8.52
C LYS A 19 13.88 -18.25 -7.58
N THR A 20 14.28 -19.50 -7.36
CA THR A 20 15.39 -19.84 -6.45
C THR A 20 15.99 -21.22 -6.72
N THR A 21 17.17 -21.47 -6.17
CA THR A 21 17.80 -22.80 -6.04
C THR A 21 17.79 -23.31 -4.59
N GLN A 22 17.33 -22.51 -3.63
CA GLN A 22 17.28 -22.90 -2.23
C GLN A 22 16.11 -23.86 -1.97
N GLN A 23 16.43 -25.09 -1.61
CA GLN A 23 15.41 -26.09 -1.28
C GLN A 23 14.69 -25.84 0.05
N ASN A 24 15.26 -24.98 0.92
CA ASN A 24 14.67 -24.62 2.20
C ASN A 24 14.83 -23.10 2.41
N ALA A 25 13.72 -22.37 2.36
CA ALA A 25 13.72 -20.91 2.46
C ALA A 25 12.33 -20.37 2.86
N GLY A 26 12.29 -19.22 3.52
CA GLY A 26 11.04 -18.51 3.79
C GLY A 26 10.63 -17.64 2.61
N LEU A 27 9.40 -17.74 2.12
CA LEU A 27 8.91 -16.90 1.02
C LEU A 27 8.14 -15.69 1.56
N ALA A 28 7.15 -15.95 2.42
CA ALA A 28 6.33 -14.92 3.04
C ALA A 28 5.89 -15.35 4.43
N HIS A 29 5.86 -14.40 5.37
CA HIS A 29 5.46 -14.65 6.75
C HIS A 29 4.58 -13.53 7.29
N ARG A 30 3.53 -13.90 8.03
CA ARG A 30 2.73 -12.99 8.84
C ARG A 30 2.90 -13.28 10.33
N GLN A 31 3.39 -12.30 11.07
CA GLN A 31 3.76 -12.44 12.48
C GLN A 31 2.58 -12.67 13.44
N THR A 32 1.35 -12.29 13.08
CA THR A 32 0.14 -12.54 13.88
C THR A 32 -0.68 -13.70 13.31
N ASN A 33 -0.93 -14.74 14.10
CA ASN A 33 -1.68 -15.96 13.73
C ASN A 33 -1.05 -16.75 12.55
N THR A 34 0.25 -17.05 12.68
CA THR A 34 1.19 -17.62 11.69
C THR A 34 0.57 -18.16 10.39
N LYS A 35 0.53 -17.30 9.36
CA LYS A 35 0.36 -17.69 7.95
C LYS A 35 1.72 -17.62 7.29
N ARG A 36 2.18 -18.74 6.73
CA ARG A 36 3.55 -18.90 6.24
C ARG A 36 3.54 -19.53 4.85
N LEU A 37 4.38 -19.01 3.97
CA LEU A 37 4.78 -19.61 2.70
C LEU A 37 6.28 -19.86 2.73
N PHE A 38 6.70 -21.08 2.41
CA PHE A 38 8.11 -21.47 2.51
C PHE A 38 8.41 -22.67 1.59
N LEU A 39 9.68 -22.90 1.31
CA LEU A 39 10.19 -24.10 0.67
C LEU A 39 10.68 -25.10 1.72
N GLU A 40 10.37 -26.38 1.52
CA GLU A 40 10.86 -27.50 2.34
C GLU A 40 11.26 -28.67 1.43
N ASN A 41 12.55 -28.98 1.38
CA ASN A 41 13.14 -29.97 0.47
C ASN A 41 12.71 -29.78 -0.99
N GLY A 42 12.64 -28.52 -1.45
CA GLY A 42 12.25 -28.17 -2.81
C GLY A 42 10.74 -28.15 -3.07
N ASN A 43 9.92 -28.58 -2.11
CA ASN A 43 8.47 -28.47 -2.22
C ASN A 43 8.03 -27.10 -1.69
N VAL A 44 7.00 -26.53 -2.31
CA VAL A 44 6.35 -25.33 -1.80
C VAL A 44 5.37 -25.74 -0.72
N CYS A 45 5.44 -25.09 0.42
CA CYS A 45 4.62 -25.36 1.59
C CYS A 45 3.89 -24.10 2.05
N ALA A 46 2.71 -24.33 2.60
CA ALA A 46 1.91 -23.34 3.26
C ALA A 46 1.48 -23.84 4.64
N GLN A 47 1.51 -22.96 5.63
CA GLN A 47 1.10 -23.28 6.99
C GLN A 47 0.15 -22.21 7.54
N VAL A 48 -0.87 -22.65 8.26
CA VAL A 48 -1.76 -21.78 9.04
C VAL A 48 -1.81 -22.21 10.49
N GLU A 49 -2.00 -21.23 11.37
CA GLU A 49 -2.32 -21.48 12.77
C GLU A 49 -3.81 -21.82 12.93
N VAL A 50 -4.07 -22.96 13.54
CA VAL A 50 -5.39 -23.48 13.87
C VAL A 50 -5.74 -23.06 15.29
N VAL A 51 -6.90 -22.42 15.43
CA VAL A 51 -7.43 -21.98 16.71
C VAL A 51 -8.14 -23.15 17.38
N VAL A 52 -7.51 -23.80 18.36
CA VAL A 52 -8.16 -24.79 19.22
C VAL A 52 -8.20 -24.32 20.68
N ALA A 53 -9.22 -24.75 21.43
CA ALA A 53 -9.61 -24.16 22.71
C ALA A 53 -8.50 -24.11 23.79
N ASN A 54 -7.45 -24.93 23.69
CA ASN A 54 -6.38 -25.01 24.70
C ASN A 54 -4.98 -25.26 24.09
N ALA A 55 -4.77 -25.01 22.79
CA ALA A 55 -3.45 -25.11 22.14
C ALA A 55 -3.46 -24.34 20.81
N ASN A 56 -2.30 -23.87 20.36
CA ASN A 56 -2.12 -23.44 18.98
C ASN A 56 -1.57 -24.64 18.22
N GLN A 57 -2.33 -25.14 17.24
CA GLN A 57 -1.88 -26.23 16.37
C GLN A 57 -1.59 -25.65 14.98
N ALA A 58 -0.57 -26.15 14.29
CA ALA A 58 -0.31 -25.76 12.92
C ALA A 58 -0.89 -26.80 11.93
N ASP A 59 -1.55 -26.33 10.88
CA ASP A 59 -1.92 -27.16 9.73
C ASP A 59 -1.00 -26.78 8.56
N LYS A 60 -0.22 -27.75 8.08
CA LYS A 60 0.78 -27.59 7.01
C LYS A 60 0.35 -28.41 5.80
N ILE A 61 0.33 -27.77 4.64
CA ILE A 61 0.17 -28.41 3.34
C ILE A 61 1.41 -28.14 2.48
N CYS A 62 1.87 -29.13 1.73
CA CYS A 62 3.01 -28.98 0.83
C CYS A 62 2.69 -29.62 -0.51
N SER A 63 3.25 -29.07 -1.58
CA SER A 63 3.33 -29.76 -2.86
C SER A 63 4.12 -31.07 -2.73
N SER A 64 4.03 -31.93 -3.74
CA SER A 64 4.77 -33.20 -3.75
C SER A 64 5.14 -33.59 -5.18
N GLY A 65 6.26 -34.30 -5.31
CA GLY A 65 6.67 -34.90 -6.59
C GLY A 65 7.29 -33.93 -7.60
N VAL A 66 7.48 -32.66 -7.23
CA VAL A 66 8.12 -31.61 -8.05
C VAL A 66 9.04 -30.78 -7.15
N ASN A 67 10.26 -30.53 -7.60
CA ASN A 67 11.18 -29.60 -6.96
C ASN A 67 11.02 -28.23 -7.64
N TYR A 68 10.51 -27.25 -6.91
CA TYR A 68 10.30 -25.86 -7.36
C TYR A 68 11.47 -24.92 -7.01
N ALA A 69 12.55 -25.48 -6.45
CA ALA A 69 13.82 -24.79 -6.26
C ALA A 69 14.80 -25.20 -7.37
N ASP A 70 14.44 -24.90 -8.61
CA ASP A 70 15.10 -25.33 -9.85
C ASP A 70 15.67 -24.17 -10.69
N ASP A 71 15.66 -22.95 -10.15
CA ASP A 71 16.01 -21.70 -10.84
C ASP A 71 15.02 -21.28 -11.95
N ASP A 72 13.80 -21.81 -12.00
CA ASP A 72 12.74 -21.28 -12.85
C ASP A 72 11.76 -20.39 -12.07
N TRP A 73 11.00 -19.56 -12.80
CA TRP A 73 9.95 -18.74 -12.22
C TRP A 73 8.70 -19.58 -11.97
N HIS A 74 8.20 -19.53 -10.74
CA HIS A 74 6.98 -20.20 -10.33
C HIS A 74 5.97 -19.22 -9.74
N HIS A 75 4.71 -19.40 -10.12
CA HIS A 75 3.58 -18.70 -9.52
C HIS A 75 3.09 -19.47 -8.30
N LEU A 76 2.90 -18.79 -7.18
CA LEU A 76 2.43 -19.37 -5.94
C LEU A 76 1.19 -18.64 -5.45
N SER A 77 0.13 -19.40 -5.18
CA SER A 77 -1.09 -18.86 -4.55
C SER A 77 -1.54 -19.71 -3.36
N HIS A 78 -1.72 -19.09 -2.20
CA HIS A 78 -2.28 -19.69 -1.00
C HIS A 78 -3.61 -19.04 -0.66
N THR A 79 -4.69 -19.80 -0.87
CA THR A 79 -6.06 -19.34 -0.65
C THR A 79 -6.65 -20.03 0.58
N ALA A 80 -7.56 -19.38 1.28
CA ALA A 80 -8.32 -20.04 2.33
C ALA A 80 -9.76 -19.53 2.39
N ASP A 81 -10.72 -20.44 2.43
CA ASP A 81 -12.15 -20.16 2.59
C ASP A 81 -12.85 -21.34 3.27
N ASN A 82 -13.98 -21.07 3.93
CA ASN A 82 -14.87 -22.12 4.46
C ASN A 82 -14.19 -23.18 5.35
N GLY A 83 -13.08 -22.81 6.01
CA GLY A 83 -12.27 -23.69 6.84
C GLY A 83 -11.37 -24.65 6.05
N VAL A 84 -11.04 -24.35 4.80
CA VAL A 84 -10.09 -25.11 3.97
C VAL A 84 -9.08 -24.12 3.40
N HIS A 85 -7.79 -24.46 3.45
CA HIS A 85 -6.76 -23.72 2.73
C HIS A 85 -6.20 -24.55 1.57
N ARG A 86 -5.81 -23.88 0.50
CA ARG A 86 -5.36 -24.51 -0.75
C ARG A 86 -4.12 -23.82 -1.26
N LEU A 87 -3.20 -24.64 -1.71
CA LEU A 87 -1.93 -24.24 -2.30
C LEU A 87 -1.99 -24.53 -3.80
N TYR A 88 -1.83 -23.48 -4.60
CA TYR A 88 -1.70 -23.57 -6.04
C TYR A 88 -0.27 -23.19 -6.44
N VAL A 89 0.30 -23.93 -7.37
CA VAL A 89 1.60 -23.62 -7.97
C VAL A 89 1.42 -23.68 -9.49
N ASP A 90 1.86 -22.65 -10.20
CA ASP A 90 1.73 -22.50 -11.66
C ASP A 90 0.28 -22.71 -12.15
N GLY A 91 -0.69 -22.15 -11.41
CA GLY A 91 -2.13 -22.27 -11.70
C GLY A 91 -2.76 -23.65 -11.42
N ALA A 92 -1.97 -24.64 -10.97
CA ALA A 92 -2.45 -25.98 -10.63
C ALA A 92 -2.59 -26.16 -9.11
N LEU A 93 -3.64 -26.87 -8.66
CA LEU A 93 -3.80 -27.20 -7.24
C LEU A 93 -2.73 -28.22 -6.82
N ALA A 94 -1.76 -27.78 -6.02
CA ALA A 94 -0.67 -28.60 -5.55
C ALA A 94 -1.00 -29.32 -4.24
N ALA A 95 -1.74 -28.67 -3.33
CA ALA A 95 -2.16 -29.27 -2.07
C ALA A 95 -3.40 -28.58 -1.48
N GLN A 96 -4.12 -29.27 -0.60
CA GLN A 96 -5.20 -28.68 0.20
C GLN A 96 -5.35 -29.40 1.54
N SER A 97 -5.87 -28.70 2.54
CA SER A 97 -6.16 -29.31 3.83
C SER A 97 -7.53 -29.99 3.89
N GLY A 98 -7.75 -30.73 4.97
CA GLY A 98 -9.10 -31.03 5.43
C GLY A 98 -9.78 -29.80 6.04
N LYS A 99 -10.93 -30.00 6.68
CA LYS A 99 -11.62 -28.89 7.35
C LYS A 99 -10.90 -28.53 8.65
N VAL A 100 -10.36 -27.32 8.72
CA VAL A 100 -9.63 -26.75 9.84
C VAL A 100 -10.16 -25.36 10.18
N ALA A 101 -10.09 -24.98 11.45
CA ALA A 101 -10.50 -23.65 11.91
C ALA A 101 -9.27 -22.76 12.07
N PHE A 102 -9.06 -21.82 11.16
CA PHE A 102 -7.96 -20.85 11.23
C PHE A 102 -8.49 -19.45 11.47
N ALA A 103 -7.67 -18.61 12.09
CA ALA A 103 -8.02 -17.20 12.24
C ALA A 103 -8.10 -16.53 10.85
N GLY A 104 -9.22 -15.86 10.57
CA GLY A 104 -9.32 -14.96 9.44
C GLY A 104 -8.44 -13.71 9.65
N CYS A 105 -8.49 -12.77 8.71
CA CYS A 105 -7.95 -11.43 8.91
C CYS A 105 -8.93 -10.36 8.40
N SER A 106 -8.81 -9.15 8.93
CA SER A 106 -9.34 -7.91 8.34
C SER A 106 -8.36 -7.38 7.28
N ALA A 107 -8.77 -6.46 6.41
CA ALA A 107 -7.84 -5.82 5.44
C ALA A 107 -6.55 -5.33 6.12
N ASP A 108 -6.67 -4.53 7.20
CA ASP A 108 -5.53 -4.00 7.97
C ASP A 108 -4.62 -5.09 8.53
N THR A 109 -5.19 -6.21 8.94
CA THR A 109 -4.40 -7.31 9.51
C THR A 109 -3.91 -8.27 8.45
N CYS A 110 -4.56 -8.39 7.28
CA CYS A 110 -4.11 -9.20 6.15
C CYS A 110 -2.91 -8.58 5.43
N ALA A 111 -2.81 -7.24 5.43
CA ALA A 111 -1.71 -6.51 4.80
C ALA A 111 -0.41 -6.51 5.61
N ASN A 112 -0.42 -6.90 6.89
CA ASN A 112 0.81 -7.03 7.68
C ASN A 112 1.53 -8.34 7.37
N PHE A 113 2.48 -8.32 6.44
CA PHE A 113 3.33 -9.45 6.09
C PHE A 113 4.77 -9.01 5.78
N THR A 114 5.67 -9.98 5.81
CA THR A 114 7.07 -9.87 5.43
C THR A 114 7.31 -10.76 4.21
N LEU A 115 8.03 -10.27 3.21
CA LEU A 115 8.50 -11.06 2.05
C LEU A 115 10.00 -11.31 2.16
N GLY A 116 10.45 -12.47 1.66
CA GLY A 116 11.86 -12.88 1.69
C GLY A 116 12.32 -13.47 3.02
N GLN A 117 11.41 -13.61 3.99
CA GLN A 117 11.74 -14.11 5.32
C GLN A 117 10.61 -14.96 5.91
N ASP A 118 11.01 -16.05 6.59
CA ASP A 118 10.21 -16.79 7.56
C ASP A 118 11.14 -17.31 8.68
N SER A 119 11.28 -18.63 8.88
CA SER A 119 12.30 -19.20 9.78
C SER A 119 13.71 -19.17 9.17
N ALA A 120 13.81 -18.92 7.87
CA ALA A 120 15.05 -18.74 7.12
C ALA A 120 14.84 -17.61 6.09
N TYR A 121 15.93 -16.94 5.72
CA TYR A 121 15.92 -15.91 4.68
C TYR A 121 15.98 -16.53 3.29
N PHE A 122 15.30 -15.88 2.36
CA PHE A 122 15.24 -16.26 0.95
C PHE A 122 16.46 -15.75 0.19
N ALA A 123 17.08 -16.61 -0.62
CA ALA A 123 18.01 -16.21 -1.66
C ALA A 123 17.41 -16.53 -3.02
N GLY A 124 17.12 -15.51 -3.82
CA GLY A 124 16.43 -15.67 -5.09
C GLY A 124 15.79 -14.38 -5.58
N ALA A 125 14.90 -14.48 -6.55
CA ALA A 125 14.10 -13.36 -7.02
C ALA A 125 12.61 -13.56 -6.67
N MET A 126 11.92 -12.46 -6.36
CA MET A 126 10.46 -12.41 -6.21
C MET A 126 9.88 -11.28 -7.05
N ASP A 127 8.65 -11.45 -7.51
CA ASP A 127 7.94 -10.52 -8.37
C ASP A 127 6.43 -10.57 -8.08
N ALA A 128 5.71 -9.49 -8.39
CA ALA A 128 4.26 -9.40 -8.42
C ALA A 128 3.54 -9.98 -7.19
N ALA A 129 3.95 -9.55 -6.00
CA ALA A 129 3.38 -10.00 -4.73
C ALA A 129 2.03 -9.32 -4.47
N ARG A 130 1.01 -10.11 -4.13
CA ARG A 130 -0.37 -9.65 -3.92
C ARG A 130 -1.05 -10.33 -2.74
N PHE A 131 -1.92 -9.59 -2.09
CA PHE A 131 -2.70 -10.08 -0.93
C PHE A 131 -4.17 -9.72 -1.11
N PHE A 132 -5.08 -10.63 -0.76
CA PHE A 132 -6.53 -10.45 -0.91
C PHE A 132 -7.25 -10.78 0.41
N ASP A 133 -8.33 -10.06 0.72
CA ASP A 133 -9.25 -10.33 1.84
C ASP A 133 -10.39 -11.30 1.43
N ARG A 134 -10.20 -11.99 0.31
CA ARG A 134 -11.06 -13.03 -0.24
C ARG A 134 -10.22 -14.20 -0.74
N ALA A 135 -10.83 -15.38 -0.83
CA ALA A 135 -10.22 -16.51 -1.51
C ALA A 135 -10.38 -16.36 -3.02
N LEU A 136 -9.29 -16.55 -3.75
CA LEU A 136 -9.33 -16.70 -5.20
C LEU A 136 -9.81 -18.13 -5.56
N SER A 137 -10.68 -18.23 -6.54
CA SER A 137 -10.99 -19.50 -7.18
C SER A 137 -9.82 -19.96 -8.06
N ARG A 138 -9.77 -21.25 -8.42
CA ARG A 138 -8.75 -21.75 -9.35
C ARG A 138 -8.69 -20.98 -10.67
N ALA A 139 -9.84 -20.55 -11.20
CA ALA A 139 -9.88 -19.75 -12.42
C ALA A 139 -9.23 -18.37 -12.20
N GLU A 140 -9.52 -17.71 -11.09
CA GLU A 140 -8.90 -16.43 -10.73
C GLU A 140 -7.43 -16.53 -10.31
N VAL A 141 -6.96 -17.72 -9.93
CA VAL A 141 -5.52 -17.97 -9.73
C VAL A 141 -4.82 -18.13 -11.09
N ALA A 142 -5.50 -18.75 -12.06
CA ALA A 142 -4.96 -18.93 -13.41
C ALA A 142 -5.04 -17.66 -14.27
N ASP A 143 -6.01 -16.79 -14.00
CA ASP A 143 -6.19 -15.50 -14.66
C ASP A 143 -5.60 -14.38 -13.80
N ALA A 144 -4.75 -13.52 -14.34
CA ALA A 144 -4.24 -12.35 -13.61
C ALA A 144 -5.40 -11.39 -13.30
N PHE A 145 -5.88 -11.32 -12.05
CA PHE A 145 -7.10 -10.57 -11.74
C PHE A 145 -7.01 -9.54 -10.60
N ASP A 146 -7.59 -8.38 -10.90
CA ASP A 146 -7.89 -7.24 -10.04
C ASP A 146 -8.87 -7.58 -8.90
N ALA A 147 -8.44 -7.29 -7.67
CA ALA A 147 -9.22 -7.04 -6.43
C ALA A 147 -8.31 -7.19 -5.18
N ALA A 148 -7.00 -6.96 -5.31
CA ALA A 148 -6.06 -7.16 -4.23
C ALA A 148 -6.16 -6.03 -3.19
N VAL A 149 -5.89 -6.37 -1.93
CA VAL A 149 -5.69 -5.46 -0.80
C VAL A 149 -4.32 -4.78 -0.90
N ALA A 150 -3.32 -5.46 -1.45
CA ALA A 150 -2.02 -4.88 -1.76
C ALA A 150 -1.42 -5.55 -3.00
N ILE A 151 -0.73 -4.77 -3.83
CA ILE A 151 -0.03 -5.20 -5.04
C ILE A 151 1.34 -4.53 -5.06
N TYR A 152 2.40 -5.33 -5.12
CA TYR A 152 3.77 -4.86 -5.33
C TYR A 152 4.27 -5.47 -6.62
N ASP A 153 4.44 -4.63 -7.62
CA ASP A 153 5.00 -5.04 -8.92
C ASP A 153 6.51 -5.28 -8.82
N LEU A 154 7.18 -4.72 -7.81
CA LEU A 154 8.63 -4.89 -7.57
C LEU A 154 9.51 -4.36 -8.72
N ASP A 155 9.00 -3.30 -9.35
CA ASP A 155 9.58 -2.62 -10.50
C ASP A 155 10.38 -1.36 -10.17
N GLU A 156 10.69 -1.16 -8.90
CA GLU A 156 11.42 0.01 -8.43
C GLU A 156 12.89 0.01 -8.91
N PRO A 157 13.49 1.20 -9.13
CA PRO A 157 14.90 1.29 -9.52
C PRO A 157 15.85 0.80 -8.42
N ALA A 158 17.08 0.49 -8.82
CA ALA A 158 18.14 0.09 -7.90
C ALA A 158 18.32 1.10 -6.75
N GLY A 159 18.38 0.59 -5.53
CA GLY A 159 18.51 1.39 -4.30
C GLY A 159 17.20 1.89 -3.69
N ALA A 160 16.05 1.44 -4.20
CA ALA A 160 14.76 1.73 -3.57
C ALA A 160 14.68 1.13 -2.15
N GLY A 161 14.17 1.93 -1.20
CA GLY A 161 13.84 1.52 0.17
C GLY A 161 12.36 1.58 0.50
N THR A 162 11.54 2.04 -0.46
CA THR A 162 10.09 2.13 -0.39
C THR A 162 9.52 1.49 -1.65
N PHE A 163 8.51 0.65 -1.49
CA PHE A 163 7.84 -0.10 -2.56
C PHE A 163 6.39 0.31 -2.58
N VAL A 164 5.96 0.90 -3.69
CA VAL A 164 4.63 1.49 -3.80
C VAL A 164 3.62 0.37 -3.95
N ASN A 165 2.60 0.38 -3.10
CA ASN A 165 1.46 -0.49 -3.29
C ASN A 165 0.57 0.10 -4.40
N ALA A 166 0.44 -0.60 -5.53
CA ALA A 166 -0.32 -0.13 -6.70
C ALA A 166 -1.82 0.08 -6.43
N THR A 167 -2.34 -0.40 -5.29
CA THR A 167 -3.72 -0.15 -4.85
C THR A 167 -3.91 1.20 -4.16
N ASP A 168 -2.83 1.95 -3.88
CA ASP A 168 -2.81 3.31 -3.30
C ASP A 168 -3.71 3.45 -2.06
N ASN A 169 -3.56 2.53 -1.10
CA ASN A 169 -4.37 2.48 0.12
C ASN A 169 -3.54 2.58 1.43
N GLY A 170 -2.29 3.04 1.31
CA GLY A 170 -1.39 3.26 2.44
C GLY A 170 -0.66 2.02 2.97
N PHE A 171 -0.71 0.89 2.25
CA PHE A 171 0.12 -0.28 2.55
C PHE A 171 1.43 -0.30 1.76
N ASP A 172 2.11 0.83 1.56
CA ASP A 172 3.45 0.78 0.94
C ASP A 172 4.41 -0.06 1.80
N ALA A 173 5.27 -0.84 1.16
CA ALA A 173 6.28 -1.63 1.87
C ALA A 173 7.56 -0.82 2.02
N THR A 174 8.35 -1.12 3.05
CA THR A 174 9.65 -0.50 3.28
C THR A 174 10.72 -1.52 3.66
N CYS A 175 11.97 -1.14 3.44
CA CYS A 175 13.17 -1.81 3.93
C CYS A 175 14.22 -0.75 4.27
N SER A 176 15.32 -1.12 4.95
CA SER A 176 16.38 -0.15 5.26
C SER A 176 17.78 -0.76 5.25
N GLY A 177 18.75 -0.04 4.68
CA GLY A 177 20.16 -0.41 4.75
C GLY A 177 20.45 -1.71 4.00
N ASP A 178 21.35 -2.53 4.57
CA ASP A 178 21.81 -3.78 3.95
C ASP A 178 20.73 -4.87 3.94
N SER A 179 19.62 -4.69 4.67
CA SER A 179 18.48 -5.62 4.68
C SER A 179 17.47 -5.37 3.55
N CYS A 180 17.81 -4.50 2.59
CA CYS A 180 16.97 -4.20 1.44
C CYS A 180 17.33 -5.11 0.26
N PRO A 181 16.35 -5.75 -0.40
CA PRO A 181 16.64 -6.54 -1.59
C PRO A 181 17.26 -5.69 -2.69
N THR A 182 18.10 -6.32 -3.51
CA THR A 182 18.65 -5.70 -4.71
C THR A 182 17.56 -5.55 -5.76
N MET A 183 17.17 -4.31 -6.05
CA MET A 183 16.14 -3.96 -7.04
C MET A 183 16.69 -3.82 -8.47
N GLY A 184 15.79 -3.96 -9.45
CA GLY A 184 16.10 -3.77 -10.86
C GLY A 184 16.72 -5.00 -11.55
N VAL A 185 16.63 -6.19 -10.95
CA VAL A 185 17.03 -7.43 -11.64
C VAL A 185 15.95 -7.86 -12.63
N PRO A 186 16.24 -8.70 -13.65
CA PRO A 186 15.20 -9.16 -14.58
C PRO A 186 14.05 -9.91 -13.87
N GLY A 187 12.82 -9.42 -14.04
CA GLY A 187 11.58 -9.99 -13.48
C GLY A 187 10.83 -10.94 -14.41
N VAL A 188 9.66 -11.41 -13.97
CA VAL A 188 8.67 -12.10 -14.82
C VAL A 188 8.09 -11.11 -15.85
N ALA A 189 7.83 -9.88 -15.40
CA ALA A 189 7.61 -8.72 -16.24
C ALA A 189 8.54 -7.60 -15.75
N TYR A 190 9.11 -6.82 -16.68
CA TYR A 190 10.02 -5.71 -16.35
C TYR A 190 11.17 -6.11 -15.40
N THR A 191 11.11 -5.75 -14.13
CA THR A 191 12.13 -5.95 -13.11
C THR A 191 11.57 -6.66 -11.87
N ALA A 192 12.47 -7.06 -10.97
CA ALA A 192 12.12 -7.79 -9.76
C ALA A 192 13.06 -7.41 -8.60
N ALA A 193 12.69 -7.89 -7.40
CA ALA A 193 13.51 -7.82 -6.20
C ALA A 193 14.36 -9.09 -6.04
N ARG A 194 15.68 -8.95 -5.85
CA ARG A 194 16.58 -10.06 -5.54
C ARG A 194 17.03 -10.03 -4.07
N PHE A 195 16.79 -11.13 -3.39
CA PHE A 195 17.15 -11.36 -1.99
C PHE A 195 18.42 -12.22 -1.92
N ASP A 196 19.29 -11.95 -0.96
CA ASP A 196 20.61 -12.56 -0.84
C ASP A 196 20.69 -13.77 0.12
N GLY A 197 19.63 -14.01 0.90
CA GLY A 197 19.54 -15.10 1.88
C GLY A 197 20.22 -14.84 3.22
N VAL A 198 20.62 -13.60 3.50
CA VAL A 198 21.25 -13.20 4.77
C VAL A 198 20.27 -12.46 5.66
N ASP A 199 19.78 -11.31 5.22
CA ASP A 199 18.86 -10.47 6.00
C ASP A 199 17.93 -9.59 5.13
N ASP A 200 17.86 -9.82 3.82
CA ASP A 200 16.95 -9.10 2.94
C ASP A 200 15.47 -9.39 3.26
N PHE A 201 14.69 -8.34 3.50
CA PHE A 201 13.23 -8.42 3.57
C PHE A 201 12.55 -7.12 3.16
N MET A 202 11.27 -7.22 2.81
CA MET A 202 10.38 -6.06 2.69
C MET A 202 9.27 -6.21 3.71
N GLN A 203 8.97 -5.14 4.43
CA GLN A 203 7.96 -5.11 5.48
C GLN A 203 6.84 -4.14 5.12
N VAL A 204 5.61 -4.62 5.20
CA VAL A 204 4.43 -3.77 5.17
C VAL A 204 4.05 -3.43 6.59
N ASP A 205 4.09 -2.15 6.95
CA ASP A 205 3.58 -1.67 8.22
C ASP A 205 2.20 -1.04 8.02
N PRO A 206 1.11 -1.63 8.57
CA PRO A 206 -0.23 -1.05 8.46
C PRO A 206 -0.41 0.27 9.25
N ALA A 207 0.63 0.79 9.91
CA ALA A 207 0.56 1.99 10.75
C ALA A 207 0.18 3.29 10.03
N GLN A 208 0.15 3.33 8.69
CA GLN A 208 -0.27 4.51 7.91
C GLN A 208 -1.32 4.13 6.85
N ARG A 209 -2.47 3.61 7.30
CA ARG A 209 -3.61 3.38 6.41
C ARG A 209 -4.22 4.72 5.96
N GLU A 210 -4.15 5.01 4.67
CA GLU A 210 -4.95 6.07 4.08
C GLU A 210 -6.40 5.59 3.98
N VAL A 211 -7.24 6.05 4.91
CA VAL A 211 -8.65 5.67 4.97
C VAL A 211 -9.53 6.51 4.03
N ALA A 212 -9.01 7.63 3.53
CA ALA A 212 -9.64 8.50 2.54
C ALA A 212 -8.61 9.45 1.91
N ARG A 213 -8.68 9.62 0.58
CA ARG A 213 -7.95 10.63 -0.19
C ARG A 213 -8.90 11.55 -0.91
N PHE A 214 -8.63 12.85 -0.85
CA PHE A 214 -9.34 13.87 -1.63
C PHE A 214 -8.31 14.67 -2.44
N SER A 215 -8.33 14.52 -3.76
CA SER A 215 -7.44 15.24 -4.68
C SER A 215 -8.27 16.07 -5.66
N TYR A 216 -7.83 17.32 -5.88
CA TYR A 216 -8.54 18.29 -6.70
C TYR A 216 -7.55 19.06 -7.58
N ASP A 217 -7.55 18.76 -8.88
CA ASP A 217 -6.77 19.49 -9.89
C ASP A 217 -7.54 20.67 -10.52
N PHE A 218 -8.85 20.73 -10.29
CA PHE A 218 -9.80 21.72 -10.81
C PHE A 218 -9.94 21.78 -12.34
N GLU A 219 -9.36 20.85 -13.09
CA GLU A 219 -9.39 20.86 -14.55
C GLU A 219 -10.80 20.56 -15.09
N SER A 220 -11.49 19.66 -14.39
CA SER A 220 -12.88 19.24 -14.69
C SER A 220 -13.94 20.07 -13.97
N GLY A 221 -13.54 21.16 -13.30
CA GLY A 221 -14.42 22.02 -12.51
C GLY A 221 -14.23 21.85 -11.00
N VAL A 222 -14.96 22.66 -10.22
CA VAL A 222 -14.85 22.69 -8.76
C VAL A 222 -15.91 21.80 -8.13
N PRO A 223 -15.54 20.88 -7.22
CA PRO A 223 -16.53 20.07 -6.52
C PRO A 223 -17.44 20.87 -5.57
N PRO A 224 -18.66 20.38 -5.27
CA PRO A 224 -19.61 21.08 -4.38
C PRO A 224 -19.13 21.25 -2.94
N ALA A 225 -18.12 20.48 -2.50
CA ALA A 225 -17.54 20.59 -1.17
C ALA A 225 -16.81 21.93 -0.93
N TRP A 226 -16.47 22.65 -2.01
CA TRP A 226 -15.85 23.98 -1.93
C TRP A 226 -16.92 25.08 -1.90
N ASN A 227 -16.74 26.06 -1.00
CA ASN A 227 -17.68 27.18 -0.90
C ASN A 227 -17.57 28.18 -2.07
N ILE A 228 -16.48 28.14 -2.83
CA ILE A 228 -16.25 28.95 -4.03
C ILE A 228 -16.18 28.01 -5.22
N GLN A 229 -16.79 28.42 -6.33
CA GLN A 229 -16.89 27.64 -7.56
C GLN A 229 -16.16 28.31 -8.74
N THR A 230 -15.44 29.40 -8.46
CA THR A 230 -14.69 30.17 -9.45
C THR A 230 -13.35 29.52 -9.73
N THR A 231 -13.01 29.36 -11.01
CA THR A 231 -11.69 28.91 -11.47
C THR A 231 -10.99 29.99 -12.28
N GLY A 232 -9.68 30.12 -12.09
CA GLY A 232 -8.78 30.85 -12.97
C GLY A 232 -8.07 29.90 -13.93
N SER A 233 -7.36 30.47 -14.90
CA SER A 233 -6.50 29.70 -15.82
C SER A 233 -5.14 30.36 -15.98
N VAL A 234 -4.10 29.54 -16.17
CA VAL A 234 -2.75 29.94 -16.55
C VAL A 234 -2.28 29.06 -17.71
N THR A 235 -1.44 29.58 -18.60
CA THR A 235 -0.83 28.76 -19.65
C THR A 235 0.52 28.25 -19.15
N ARG A 236 0.68 26.92 -19.07
CA ARG A 236 1.95 26.26 -18.74
C ARG A 236 2.33 25.35 -19.89
N GLU A 237 3.56 25.49 -20.40
CA GLU A 237 4.08 24.68 -21.53
C GLU A 237 3.15 24.70 -22.78
N GLY A 238 2.45 25.81 -22.99
CA GLY A 238 1.52 25.97 -24.11
C GLY A 238 0.13 25.38 -23.90
N GLN A 239 -0.15 24.75 -22.75
CA GLN A 239 -1.48 24.23 -22.41
C GLN A 239 -2.13 25.08 -21.30
N PRO A 240 -3.44 25.39 -21.40
CA PRO A 240 -4.16 26.04 -20.32
C PRO A 240 -4.39 25.06 -19.18
N THR A 241 -3.96 25.41 -17.97
CA THR A 241 -4.26 24.69 -16.73
C THR A 241 -5.17 25.56 -15.86
N LYS A 242 -6.14 24.93 -15.20
CA LYS A 242 -7.07 25.61 -14.30
C LYS A 242 -6.59 25.52 -12.86
N PHE A 243 -7.05 26.46 -12.05
CA PHE A 243 -6.85 26.45 -10.61
C PHE A 243 -8.06 27.09 -9.94
N LEU A 244 -8.32 26.72 -8.69
CA LEU A 244 -9.38 27.35 -7.90
C LEU A 244 -9.01 28.81 -7.60
N GLY A 245 -9.92 29.76 -7.90
CA GLY A 245 -9.67 31.20 -7.76
C GLY A 245 -10.17 32.01 -8.95
N LEU A 246 -9.90 33.30 -9.06
CA LEU A 246 -9.20 34.17 -8.10
C LEU A 246 -10.08 34.48 -6.88
N PHE A 247 -9.46 34.65 -5.71
CA PHE A 247 -10.19 34.73 -4.44
C PHE A 247 -10.42 36.16 -3.91
N GLU A 248 -9.62 37.13 -4.34
CA GLU A 248 -9.58 38.47 -3.70
C GLU A 248 -9.48 38.32 -2.16
N ASN A 249 -10.39 38.96 -1.40
CA ASN A 249 -10.45 38.88 0.07
C ASN A 249 -11.41 37.80 0.59
N ASN A 250 -11.86 36.88 -0.26
CA ASN A 250 -12.81 35.84 0.16
C ASN A 250 -12.10 34.69 0.88
N THR A 251 -12.76 34.16 1.91
CA THR A 251 -12.32 32.92 2.56
C THR A 251 -12.75 31.72 1.71
N VAL A 252 -11.77 30.89 1.35
CA VAL A 252 -11.99 29.60 0.67
C VAL A 252 -12.10 28.50 1.73
N LYS A 253 -13.09 27.64 1.60
CA LYS A 253 -13.36 26.52 2.51
C LYS A 253 -13.67 25.27 1.70
N LEU A 254 -12.96 24.20 2.03
CA LEU A 254 -13.32 22.82 1.69
C LEU A 254 -14.03 22.21 2.89
N ASN A 255 -15.26 21.73 2.71
CA ASN A 255 -16.06 21.11 3.77
C ASN A 255 -16.17 19.60 3.55
N LEU A 256 -15.39 18.83 4.30
CA LEU A 256 -15.41 17.36 4.27
C LEU A 256 -16.28 16.83 5.41
N GLN A 257 -17.54 16.54 5.11
CA GLN A 257 -18.47 15.96 6.08
C GLN A 257 -18.38 14.44 6.01
N ASN A 258 -18.19 13.79 7.16
CA ASN A 258 -18.07 12.33 7.32
C ASN A 258 -16.72 11.71 6.90
N LEU A 259 -15.61 12.33 7.31
CA LEU A 259 -14.32 11.63 7.23
C LEU A 259 -14.41 10.29 7.97
N PRO A 260 -13.89 9.19 7.40
CA PRO A 260 -13.73 7.92 8.12
C PRO A 260 -12.91 8.12 9.41
N VAL A 261 -13.01 7.20 10.36
CA VAL A 261 -12.17 7.25 11.58
C VAL A 261 -10.70 7.28 11.18
N HIS A 262 -9.96 8.27 11.68
CA HIS A 262 -8.56 8.53 11.35
C HIS A 262 -7.83 9.09 12.57
N ASP A 263 -6.51 8.88 12.63
CA ASP A 263 -5.63 9.43 13.67
C ASP A 263 -4.94 10.73 13.22
N THR A 264 -4.73 10.89 11.91
CA THR A 264 -4.06 12.04 11.30
C THR A 264 -4.80 12.51 10.03
N VAL A 265 -4.64 13.79 9.69
CA VAL A 265 -5.04 14.35 8.40
C VAL A 265 -3.85 15.11 7.85
N GLU A 266 -3.43 14.75 6.63
CA GLU A 266 -2.42 15.51 5.89
C GLU A 266 -3.09 16.41 4.85
N VAL A 267 -2.63 17.66 4.75
CA VAL A 267 -3.13 18.62 3.77
C VAL A 267 -1.95 19.17 2.98
N GLN A 268 -1.99 18.97 1.66
CA GLN A 268 -1.00 19.49 0.72
C GLN A 268 -1.69 20.34 -0.34
N PHE A 269 -1.06 21.43 -0.75
CA PHE A 269 -1.54 22.27 -1.85
C PHE A 269 -0.41 23.13 -2.43
N ASP A 270 -0.55 23.47 -3.71
CA ASP A 270 0.26 24.50 -4.35
C ASP A 270 -0.41 25.87 -4.19
N LEU A 271 0.30 26.82 -3.56
CA LEU A 271 -0.20 28.18 -3.36
C LEU A 271 0.31 29.12 -4.46
N TYR A 272 -0.63 29.62 -5.28
CA TYR A 272 -0.33 30.64 -6.28
C TYR A 272 -0.65 32.04 -5.76
N LEU A 273 0.38 32.87 -5.59
CA LEU A 273 0.24 34.28 -5.24
C LEU A 273 0.19 35.11 -6.51
N ARG A 274 -0.97 35.72 -6.79
CA ARG A 274 -1.19 36.56 -7.97
C ARG A 274 -1.70 37.93 -7.57
N GLY A 275 -1.40 38.92 -8.41
CA GLY A 275 -1.75 40.31 -8.17
C GLY A 275 -0.71 41.05 -7.35
N VAL A 276 -1.09 42.19 -6.78
CA VAL A 276 -0.22 43.00 -5.92
C VAL A 276 -0.44 42.57 -4.48
N TRP A 277 0.62 42.09 -3.85
CA TRP A 277 0.67 41.86 -2.40
C TRP A 277 1.70 42.83 -1.81
N THR A 278 1.30 43.58 -0.80
CA THR A 278 2.04 44.69 -0.19
C THR A 278 2.67 44.32 1.16
N GLY A 279 2.59 43.05 1.57
CA GLY A 279 3.21 42.56 2.81
C GLY A 279 2.71 43.33 4.02
N ASN A 280 3.62 43.89 4.81
CA ASN A 280 3.30 44.69 6.00
C ASN A 280 3.26 46.22 5.74
N ASN A 281 2.99 46.66 4.51
CA ASN A 281 2.89 48.09 4.20
C ASN A 281 1.81 48.74 5.10
N PRO A 282 2.14 49.78 5.89
CA PRO A 282 1.18 50.44 6.77
C PRO A 282 0.14 51.31 6.04
N VAL A 283 0.33 51.56 4.74
CA VAL A 283 -0.57 52.40 3.93
C VAL A 283 -1.58 51.56 3.15
N ASP A 284 -1.09 50.53 2.45
CA ASP A 284 -1.91 49.71 1.53
C ASP A 284 -2.06 48.25 1.98
N GLY A 285 -1.47 47.87 3.11
CA GLY A 285 -1.55 46.53 3.71
C GLY A 285 -2.08 46.56 5.16
N PRO A 286 -1.84 45.51 5.97
CA PRO A 286 -1.10 44.31 5.61
C PRO A 286 -1.92 43.34 4.74
N ASP A 287 -1.26 42.74 3.74
CA ASP A 287 -1.85 41.65 2.95
C ASP A 287 -1.51 40.31 3.61
N THR A 288 -2.46 39.82 4.41
CA THR A 288 -2.30 38.58 5.17
C THR A 288 -2.96 37.41 4.46
N TRP A 289 -2.28 36.27 4.47
CA TRP A 289 -2.84 34.99 4.11
C TRP A 289 -2.85 34.10 5.35
N ALA A 290 -3.96 33.39 5.56
CA ALA A 290 -4.12 32.46 6.65
C ALA A 290 -4.70 31.14 6.13
N TRP A 291 -4.28 30.05 6.76
CA TRP A 291 -4.80 28.72 6.56
C TRP A 291 -5.12 28.10 7.92
N GLY A 292 -6.22 27.35 7.98
CA GLY A 292 -6.74 26.82 9.23
C GLY A 292 -7.71 25.67 9.02
N VAL A 293 -7.99 24.97 10.11
CA VAL A 293 -8.91 23.82 10.17
C VAL A 293 -9.93 24.10 11.26
N ASP A 294 -11.20 23.77 10.99
CA ASP A 294 -12.33 23.93 11.93
C ASP A 294 -12.45 25.31 12.58
N GLY A 295 -12.11 26.35 11.81
CA GLY A 295 -12.20 27.75 12.24
C GLY A 295 -11.01 28.23 13.09
N GLN A 296 -9.99 27.39 13.29
CA GLN A 296 -8.73 27.76 13.93
C GLN A 296 -7.65 27.97 12.87
N ASP A 297 -7.04 29.16 12.86
CA ASP A 297 -5.86 29.43 12.04
C ASP A 297 -4.67 28.59 12.55
N ILE A 298 -4.07 27.82 11.65
CA ILE A 298 -2.86 27.04 11.91
C ILE A 298 -1.63 27.81 11.43
N LEU A 299 -1.73 28.45 10.27
CA LEU A 299 -0.69 29.28 9.70
C LEU A 299 -1.25 30.64 9.35
N ARG A 300 -0.53 31.70 9.73
CA ARG A 300 -0.82 33.07 9.31
C ARG A 300 0.47 33.75 8.91
N THR A 301 0.52 34.24 7.69
CA THR A 301 1.69 34.93 7.13
C THR A 301 1.27 36.09 6.24
N ASN A 302 2.24 36.79 5.65
CA ASN A 302 2.05 37.80 4.63
C ASN A 302 2.99 37.55 3.45
N PHE A 303 2.61 38.07 2.30
CA PHE A 303 3.45 38.02 1.11
C PHE A 303 3.64 39.43 0.55
N SER A 304 4.78 39.68 -0.10
CA SER A 304 5.02 40.93 -0.82
C SER A 304 5.51 40.63 -2.22
N THR A 305 4.86 41.20 -3.23
CA THR A 305 5.33 41.24 -4.61
C THR A 305 6.08 42.54 -4.93
N GLN A 306 6.31 43.41 -3.92
CA GLN A 306 7.05 44.66 -4.06
C GLN A 306 8.49 44.52 -3.61
N THR A 307 9.43 45.11 -4.36
CA THR A 307 10.88 44.90 -4.22
C THR A 307 11.50 45.46 -2.93
N ASN A 308 10.76 46.22 -2.10
CA ASN A 308 11.29 46.94 -0.93
C ASN A 308 10.50 46.73 0.37
N MET A 309 9.64 45.71 0.46
CA MET A 309 8.82 45.45 1.66
C MET A 309 9.17 44.09 2.27
N ASN A 310 9.34 44.07 3.60
CA ASN A 310 9.65 42.85 4.35
C ASN A 310 8.45 41.88 4.27
N GLY A 311 8.54 40.85 3.42
CA GLY A 311 7.78 39.62 3.60
C GLY A 311 8.38 38.84 4.77
N ALA A 312 7.57 38.49 5.77
CA ALA A 312 8.05 37.71 6.91
C ALA A 312 7.66 36.24 6.71
N TYR A 313 8.60 35.40 6.29
CA TYR A 313 8.50 33.97 6.54
C TYR A 313 8.77 33.73 8.03
N GLN A 314 7.78 33.28 8.79
CA GLN A 314 8.01 32.52 10.02
C GLN A 314 7.33 31.17 9.85
N PHE A 315 8.10 30.10 10.06
CA PHE A 315 7.67 28.71 10.09
C PHE A 315 6.71 28.46 11.25
#